data_AF-A0A0K1PGI7-F1
#
_entry.id   AF-A0A0K1PGI7-F1
#
_cell.length_a   1.000
_cell.length_b   1.000
_cell.length_c   1.000
_cell.angle_alpha   90.00
_cell.angle_beta   90.00
_cell.angle_gamma   90.00
#
_symmetry.space_group_name_H-M   'P 1'
#
loop_
_entity.id
_entity.type
_entity.pdbx_description
1 polymer ?
#
loop_
_entity_poly.entity_id
_entity_poly.type
_entity_poly.pdbx_seq_one_letter_code
_entity_poly.pdbx_strand_id
1 'polypeptide(L)'
;MNVHRALAVAGLATAFSLAGCRASPTPEEPNRLAVSYAEAAKWNHEAFASSLCPYPKKTGFISGYECSDLTRERARCLAFILDRERASLVDQPDGKEWRDLDGFYEDWLRARCGVDESLLWVDLDTREWSDGTAQYLREDRCVQRMLEERLYFHASRVGRTDGFWRLVEARQAAGARVRAKLEQARAATEKPAVVNTDPIGSVRSESWRELVYRLDVALARPAILAQQHCRELHREGDCEAKLTLYFHSIGEDADGLDVCKF
;
A
#
# COMPACT_ATOMS: atom_id res chain seq x y z
N MET A 1 29.18 37.48 67.48
CA MET A 1 29.06 38.95 67.56
C MET A 1 29.60 39.56 66.28
N ASN A 2 28.91 40.58 65.79
CA ASN A 2 29.15 41.44 64.62
C ASN A 2 28.67 40.95 63.24
N VAL A 3 27.97 41.89 62.61
CA VAL A 3 27.07 41.83 61.45
C VAL A 3 27.54 42.93 60.47
N HIS A 4 27.16 42.77 59.18
CA HIS A 4 26.96 43.76 58.10
C HIS A 4 27.94 43.65 56.91
N ARG A 5 27.46 43.16 55.75
CA ARG A 5 26.94 43.86 54.53
C ARG A 5 28.10 44.41 53.66
N ALA A 6 28.14 44.34 52.33
CA ALA A 6 27.14 44.12 51.27
C ALA A 6 27.84 44.00 49.88
N LEU A 7 27.14 43.38 48.89
CA LEU A 7 27.15 43.55 47.40
C LEU A 7 28.49 43.51 46.60
N ALA A 8 28.61 43.03 45.36
CA ALA A 8 27.77 42.30 44.39
C ALA A 8 28.62 42.00 43.13
N VAL A 9 28.01 41.28 42.17
CA VAL A 9 28.25 41.26 40.71
C VAL A 9 29.03 40.07 40.11
N ALA A 10 28.21 39.15 39.58
CA ALA A 10 28.21 38.52 38.25
C ALA A 10 29.41 37.71 37.73
N GLY A 11 29.07 36.60 37.08
CA GLY A 11 29.70 36.26 35.79
C GLY A 11 30.34 34.88 35.68
N LEU A 12 29.50 33.89 35.37
CA LEU A 12 29.73 32.69 34.56
C LEU A 12 31.16 32.21 34.17
N ALA A 13 31.26 30.87 34.30
CA ALA A 13 31.82 29.91 33.34
C ALA A 13 33.33 29.67 33.34
N THR A 14 33.76 28.73 34.19
CA THR A 14 34.95 27.91 33.99
C THR A 14 34.60 26.65 33.19
N ALA A 15 35.36 26.47 32.10
CA ALA A 15 35.85 25.23 31.49
C ALA A 15 34.83 24.22 30.92
N PHE A 16 34.99 23.85 29.64
CA PHE A 16 35.63 22.57 29.29
C PHE A 16 36.03 22.53 27.80
N SER A 17 37.24 22.04 27.56
CA SER A 17 37.88 21.88 26.26
C SER A 17 37.35 20.68 25.48
N LEU A 18 37.36 20.84 24.14
CA LEU A 18 37.71 19.85 23.10
C LEU A 18 37.10 18.44 23.18
N ALA A 19 36.12 18.15 22.30
CA ALA A 19 36.06 16.90 21.52
C ALA A 19 34.94 16.96 20.46
N GLY A 20 35.29 16.63 19.22
CA GLY A 20 34.35 16.07 18.25
C GLY A 20 33.64 17.06 17.34
N CYS A 21 34.23 17.29 16.16
CA CYS A 21 33.49 17.66 14.97
C CYS A 21 32.34 16.65 14.75
N ARG A 22 31.10 17.00 15.12
CA ARG A 22 29.94 16.39 14.49
C ARG A 22 29.74 17.11 13.17
N ALA A 23 30.26 16.50 12.10
CA ALA A 23 29.83 16.81 10.76
C ALA A 23 28.30 16.80 10.74
N SER A 24 27.69 17.88 10.28
CA SER A 24 26.28 17.86 9.90
C SER A 24 26.07 16.70 8.93
N PRO A 25 25.01 15.90 9.10
CA PRO A 25 24.74 14.81 8.18
C PRO A 25 24.62 15.41 6.78
N THR A 26 25.40 14.86 5.85
CA THR A 26 25.28 15.22 4.44
C THR A 26 23.86 14.87 3.97
N PRO A 27 23.27 15.60 2.99
CA PRO A 27 21.91 15.32 2.52
C PRO A 27 21.70 13.89 1.96
N GLU A 28 22.76 13.09 1.78
CA GLU A 28 22.70 11.70 1.37
C GLU A 28 22.42 10.71 2.53
N GLU A 29 22.85 10.99 3.76
CA GLU A 29 22.65 10.11 4.92
C GLU A 29 21.19 9.93 5.37
N PRO A 30 20.34 10.98 5.47
CA PRO A 30 18.95 10.79 5.85
C PRO A 30 18.16 10.02 4.78
N ASN A 31 18.51 10.18 3.50
CA ASN A 31 17.90 9.42 2.41
C ASN A 31 18.28 7.95 2.45
N ARG A 32 19.55 7.61 2.72
CA ARG A 32 19.97 6.20 2.87
C ARG A 32 19.33 5.52 4.06
N LEU A 33 19.22 6.21 5.20
CA LEU A 33 18.54 5.68 6.37
C LEU A 33 17.05 5.47 6.07
N ALA A 34 16.36 6.44 5.46
CA ALA A 34 14.96 6.30 5.08
C ALA A 34 14.70 5.13 4.11
N VAL A 35 15.59 4.91 3.14
CA VAL A 35 15.54 3.76 2.23
C VAL A 35 15.71 2.45 3.00
N SER A 36 16.70 2.35 3.90
CA SER A 36 16.93 1.14 4.69
C SER A 36 15.76 0.79 5.63
N TYR A 37 15.09 1.80 6.20
CA TYR A 37 13.90 1.60 7.03
C TYR A 37 12.68 1.18 6.21
N ALA A 38 12.50 1.75 5.01
CA ALA A 38 11.43 1.38 4.10
C ALA A 38 11.58 -0.07 3.60
N GLU A 39 12.82 -0.47 3.29
CA GLU A 39 13.14 -1.86 2.94
C GLU A 39 12.87 -2.79 4.12
N ALA A 40 13.34 -2.48 5.32
CA ALA A 40 13.10 -3.31 6.51
C ALA A 40 11.60 -3.48 6.83
N ALA A 41 10.79 -2.44 6.66
CA ALA A 41 9.34 -2.52 6.84
C ALA A 41 8.67 -3.44 5.81
N LYS A 42 9.14 -3.39 4.55
CA LYS A 42 8.68 -4.28 3.47
C LYS A 42 9.05 -5.74 3.76
N TRP A 43 10.29 -5.99 4.19
CA TRP A 43 10.75 -7.34 4.53
C TRP A 43 9.96 -7.97 5.69
N ASN A 44 9.54 -7.16 6.67
CA ASN A 44 8.78 -7.64 7.82
C ASN A 44 7.35 -8.10 7.47
N HIS A 45 6.64 -7.37 6.60
CA HIS A 45 5.28 -7.79 6.20
C HIS A 45 5.33 -9.02 5.29
N GLU A 46 6.30 -9.10 4.38
CA GLU A 46 6.47 -10.25 3.49
C GLU A 46 6.85 -11.51 4.26
N ALA A 47 7.76 -11.39 5.23
CA ALA A 47 8.13 -12.49 6.11
C ALA A 47 6.93 -12.97 6.94
N PHE A 48 6.14 -12.04 7.48
CA PHE A 48 4.92 -12.37 8.22
C PHE A 48 3.93 -13.14 7.33
N ALA A 49 3.59 -12.61 6.16
CA ALA A 49 2.66 -13.27 5.25
C ALA A 49 3.18 -14.62 4.74
N SER A 50 4.49 -14.75 4.52
CA SER A 50 5.12 -16.01 4.12
C SER A 50 5.13 -17.05 5.24
N SER A 51 5.11 -16.63 6.51
CA SER A 51 4.96 -17.54 7.64
C SER A 51 3.55 -18.13 7.75
N LEU A 52 2.54 -17.38 7.27
CA LEU A 52 1.14 -17.81 7.23
C LEU A 52 0.84 -18.69 6.01
N CYS A 53 1.22 -18.20 4.83
CA CYS A 53 1.01 -18.87 3.54
C CYS A 53 2.34 -18.85 2.77
N PRO A 54 3.17 -19.89 2.91
CA PRO A 54 4.47 -19.93 2.26
C PRO A 54 4.32 -20.06 0.75
N TYR A 55 5.26 -19.47 0.02
CA TYR A 55 5.37 -19.77 -1.41
C TYR A 55 5.77 -21.24 -1.61
N PRO A 56 5.20 -21.93 -2.61
CA PRO A 56 5.63 -23.28 -2.93
C PRO A 56 7.10 -23.27 -3.35
N LYS A 57 7.87 -24.20 -2.80
CA LYS A 57 9.27 -24.41 -3.15
C LYS A 57 9.35 -25.06 -4.54
N LYS A 58 9.23 -24.26 -5.60
CA LYS A 58 9.50 -24.74 -6.96
C LYS A 58 10.94 -24.42 -7.36
N THR A 59 11.61 -25.41 -7.95
CA THR A 59 12.94 -25.28 -8.55
C THR A 59 12.78 -25.21 -10.07
N GLY A 60 13.27 -24.14 -10.72
CA GLY A 60 13.24 -23.98 -12.18
C GLY A 60 12.49 -22.73 -12.64
N PHE A 61 12.51 -22.46 -13.95
CA PHE A 61 11.72 -21.40 -14.57
C PHE A 61 10.22 -21.76 -14.50
N ILE A 62 9.40 -20.81 -14.06
CA ILE A 62 7.94 -20.97 -13.96
C ILE A 62 7.32 -20.18 -15.12
N SER A 63 6.45 -20.81 -15.90
CA SER A 63 5.74 -20.11 -16.99
C SER A 63 4.73 -19.08 -16.44
N GLY A 64 4.34 -18.09 -17.24
CA GLY A 64 3.42 -17.02 -16.81
C GLY A 64 2.06 -17.54 -16.32
N TYR A 65 1.54 -18.60 -16.95
CA TYR A 65 0.31 -19.27 -16.53
C TYR A 65 0.45 -19.96 -15.17
N GLU A 66 1.52 -20.74 -14.98
CA GLU A 66 1.81 -21.38 -13.68
C GLU A 66 2.02 -20.33 -12.58
N CYS A 67 2.58 -19.17 -12.92
CA CYS A 67 2.71 -18.05 -12.01
C CYS A 67 1.38 -17.44 -11.57
N SER A 68 0.39 -17.34 -12.47
CA SER A 68 -0.96 -16.89 -12.12
C SER A 68 -1.63 -17.90 -11.19
N ASP A 69 -1.56 -19.19 -11.49
CA ASP A 69 -2.09 -20.25 -10.63
C ASP A 69 -1.48 -20.22 -9.23
N LEU A 70 -0.15 -20.10 -9.12
CA LEU A 70 0.54 -20.01 -7.83
C LEU A 70 0.14 -18.78 -7.02
N THR A 71 0.01 -17.63 -7.69
CA THR A 71 -0.42 -16.38 -7.05
C THR A 71 -1.85 -16.52 -6.53
N ARG A 72 -2.73 -17.15 -7.31
CA ARG A 72 -4.13 -17.40 -6.94
C ARG A 72 -4.27 -18.40 -5.80
N GLU A 73 -3.49 -19.48 -5.80
CA GLU A 73 -3.45 -20.43 -4.69
C GLU A 73 -3.01 -19.76 -3.39
N ARG A 74 -1.97 -18.93 -3.44
CA ARG A 74 -1.50 -18.18 -2.27
C ARG A 74 -2.54 -17.15 -1.81
N ALA A 75 -3.16 -16.42 -2.73
CA ALA A 75 -4.26 -15.50 -2.42
C ALA A 75 -5.43 -16.22 -1.73
N ARG A 76 -5.81 -17.42 -2.18
CA ARG A 76 -6.84 -18.25 -1.53
C ARG A 76 -6.45 -18.65 -0.10
N CYS A 77 -5.19 -19.05 0.12
CA CYS A 77 -4.69 -19.33 1.47
C CYS A 77 -4.79 -18.11 2.38
N LEU A 78 -4.34 -16.94 1.92
CA LEU A 78 -4.39 -15.70 2.69
C LEU A 78 -5.84 -15.27 2.98
N ALA A 79 -6.72 -15.35 1.98
CA ALA A 79 -8.15 -15.06 2.15
C ALA A 79 -8.80 -15.96 3.21
N PHE A 80 -8.51 -17.26 3.18
CA PHE A 80 -9.00 -18.20 4.20
C PHE A 80 -8.54 -17.82 5.61
N ILE A 81 -7.29 -17.39 5.78
CA ILE A 81 -6.79 -16.92 7.08
C ILE A 81 -7.50 -15.63 7.48
N LEU A 82 -7.65 -14.68 6.57
CA LEU A 82 -8.34 -13.42 6.84
C LEU A 82 -9.80 -13.64 7.26
N ASP A 83 -10.50 -14.59 6.63
CA ASP A 83 -11.86 -14.95 7.02
C ASP A 83 -11.94 -15.53 8.44
N ARG A 84 -10.93 -16.29 8.86
CA ARG A 84 -10.84 -16.75 10.26
C ARG A 84 -10.60 -15.60 11.23
N GLU A 85 -9.75 -14.64 10.87
CA GLU A 85 -9.53 -13.43 11.66
C GLU A 85 -10.83 -12.62 11.79
N ARG A 86 -11.59 -12.49 10.69
CA ARG A 86 -12.90 -11.83 10.68
C ARG A 86 -13.96 -12.56 11.49
N ALA A 87 -13.97 -13.89 11.43
CA ALA A 87 -14.88 -14.69 12.25
C ALA A 87 -14.65 -14.45 13.75
N SER A 88 -13.40 -14.22 14.16
CA SER A 88 -13.07 -13.89 15.55
C SER A 88 -13.58 -12.51 16.01
N LEU A 89 -14.01 -11.64 15.08
CA LEU A 89 -14.59 -10.35 15.40
C LEU A 89 -16.05 -10.47 15.88
N VAL A 90 -16.76 -11.55 15.56
CA VAL A 90 -18.21 -11.68 15.84
C VAL A 90 -18.54 -11.45 17.31
N ASP A 91 -17.66 -11.91 18.22
CA ASP A 91 -17.85 -11.83 19.66
C ASP A 91 -17.21 -10.58 20.29
N GLN A 92 -16.62 -9.67 19.49
CA GLN A 92 -15.98 -8.44 19.98
C GLN A 92 -16.97 -7.28 20.05
N PRO A 93 -16.88 -6.38 21.06
CA PRO A 93 -17.80 -5.25 21.21
C PRO A 93 -17.87 -4.31 20.01
N ASP A 94 -16.76 -4.13 19.29
CA ASP A 94 -16.57 -3.34 18.07
C ASP A 94 -16.52 -4.22 16.79
N GLY A 95 -16.92 -5.48 16.93
CA GLY A 95 -16.78 -6.49 15.89
C GLY A 95 -17.61 -6.27 14.64
N LYS A 96 -18.69 -5.48 14.73
CA LYS A 96 -19.51 -5.13 13.58
C LYS A 96 -18.80 -4.06 12.74
N GLU A 97 -18.29 -3.02 13.39
CA GLU A 97 -17.60 -1.90 12.77
C GLU A 97 -16.36 -2.38 12.01
N TRP A 98 -15.58 -3.27 12.62
CA TRP A 98 -14.43 -3.89 11.94
C TRP A 98 -14.82 -4.76 10.74
N ARG A 99 -15.92 -5.52 10.82
CA ARG A 99 -16.41 -6.33 9.70
C ARG A 99 -16.97 -5.47 8.56
N ASP A 100 -17.69 -4.40 8.88
CA ASP A 100 -18.19 -3.45 7.88
C ASP A 100 -17.02 -2.77 7.17
N LEU A 101 -15.97 -2.39 7.92
CA LEU A 101 -14.74 -1.84 7.37
C LEU A 101 -14.00 -2.85 6.48
N ASP A 102 -13.99 -4.13 6.85
CA ASP A 102 -13.44 -5.20 6.01
C ASP A 102 -14.23 -5.39 4.71
N GLY A 103 -15.56 -5.36 4.75
CA GLY A 103 -16.40 -5.43 3.55
C GLY A 103 -16.16 -4.23 2.63
N PHE A 104 -16.06 -3.03 3.22
CA PHE A 104 -15.74 -1.81 2.46
C PHE A 104 -14.34 -1.84 1.83
N TYR A 105 -13.37 -2.42 2.54
CA TYR A 105 -12.03 -2.66 2.01
C TYR A 105 -12.07 -3.63 0.82
N GLU A 106 -12.87 -4.69 0.89
CA GLU A 106 -12.98 -5.68 -0.20
C GLU A 106 -13.52 -5.10 -1.51
N ASP A 107 -14.58 -4.30 -1.43
CA ASP A 107 -15.14 -3.64 -2.60
C ASP A 107 -14.12 -2.72 -3.27
N TRP A 108 -13.35 -1.97 -2.47
CA TRP A 108 -12.27 -1.13 -2.97
C TRP A 108 -11.12 -1.94 -3.56
N LEU A 109 -10.68 -3.01 -2.89
CA LEU A 109 -9.66 -3.97 -3.34
C LEU A 109 -9.94 -4.46 -4.76
N ARG A 110 -11.18 -4.92 -5.01
CA ARG A 110 -11.57 -5.49 -6.31
C ARG A 110 -11.49 -4.45 -7.42
N ALA A 111 -12.01 -3.25 -7.15
CA ALA A 111 -11.91 -2.15 -8.09
C ALA A 111 -10.45 -1.76 -8.35
N ARG A 112 -9.66 -1.56 -7.30
CA ARG A 112 -8.26 -1.12 -7.37
C ARG A 112 -7.38 -2.09 -8.15
N CYS A 113 -7.46 -3.39 -7.87
CA CYS A 113 -6.66 -4.40 -8.59
C CYS A 113 -7.13 -4.58 -10.04
N GLY A 114 -8.43 -4.45 -10.27
CA GLY A 114 -9.01 -4.45 -11.61
C GLY A 114 -8.56 -3.27 -12.49
N VAL A 115 -8.29 -2.10 -11.91
CA VAL A 115 -7.74 -0.94 -12.65
C VAL A 115 -6.34 -1.24 -13.17
N ASP A 116 -5.43 -1.76 -12.33
CA ASP A 116 -4.03 -1.99 -12.74
C ASP A 116 -3.91 -2.97 -13.90
N GLU A 117 -4.76 -4.00 -13.90
CA GLU A 117 -4.87 -4.95 -15.01
C GLU A 117 -5.44 -4.26 -16.25
N SER A 118 -6.56 -3.54 -16.11
CA SER A 118 -7.22 -2.90 -17.25
C SER A 118 -6.32 -1.87 -17.94
N LEU A 119 -5.57 -1.07 -17.17
CA LEU A 119 -4.66 -0.04 -17.68
C LEU A 119 -3.44 -0.61 -18.42
N LEU A 120 -3.15 -1.91 -18.31
CA LEU A 120 -2.14 -2.57 -19.16
C LEU A 120 -2.64 -2.84 -20.58
N TRP A 121 -3.93 -3.08 -20.73
CA TRP A 121 -4.49 -3.61 -21.97
C TRP A 121 -5.25 -2.56 -22.78
N VAL A 122 -5.62 -1.44 -22.18
CA VAL A 122 -6.36 -0.37 -22.83
C VAL A 122 -5.45 0.78 -23.24
N ASP A 123 -5.59 1.24 -24.48
CA ASP A 123 -5.11 2.56 -24.88
C ASP A 123 -6.18 3.60 -24.47
N LEU A 124 -5.81 4.53 -23.58
CA LEU A 124 -6.77 5.51 -23.06
C LEU A 124 -7.15 6.59 -24.08
N ASP A 125 -6.31 6.83 -25.08
CA ASP A 125 -6.54 7.85 -26.11
C ASP A 125 -7.47 7.31 -27.22
N THR A 126 -7.27 6.05 -27.63
CA THR A 126 -8.08 5.41 -28.68
C THR A 126 -9.26 4.58 -28.12
N ARG A 127 -9.22 4.22 -26.84
CA ARG A 127 -10.15 3.30 -26.15
C ARG A 127 -10.15 1.87 -26.69
N GLU A 128 -9.08 1.49 -27.38
CA GLU A 128 -8.89 0.14 -27.91
C GLU A 128 -8.36 -0.80 -26.83
N TRP A 129 -8.92 -2.00 -26.77
CA TRP A 129 -8.45 -3.08 -25.88
C TRP A 129 -7.59 -4.06 -26.66
N SER A 130 -6.44 -4.41 -26.09
CA SER A 130 -5.56 -5.45 -26.60
C SER A 130 -5.95 -6.82 -26.02
N ASP A 131 -6.01 -7.82 -26.91
CA ASP A 131 -6.31 -9.21 -26.56
C ASP A 131 -5.05 -9.96 -26.10
N GLY A 132 -4.52 -9.56 -24.94
CA GLY A 132 -3.34 -10.19 -24.36
C GLY A 132 -3.59 -11.59 -23.80
N THR A 133 -2.59 -12.47 -23.92
CA THR A 133 -2.62 -13.86 -23.41
C THR A 133 -2.22 -14.00 -21.93
N ALA A 134 -1.99 -12.89 -21.22
CA ALA A 134 -1.56 -12.85 -19.82
C ALA A 134 -2.58 -12.17 -18.89
N GLN A 135 -3.85 -12.16 -19.28
CA GLN A 135 -4.93 -11.57 -18.50
C GLN A 135 -4.96 -12.15 -17.08
N TYR A 136 -5.22 -11.29 -16.11
CA TYR A 136 -5.42 -11.57 -14.69
C TYR A 136 -4.17 -11.81 -13.84
N LEU A 137 -2.97 -11.98 -14.43
CA LEU A 137 -1.77 -12.18 -13.61
C LEU A 137 -1.49 -10.98 -12.70
N ARG A 138 -1.65 -9.75 -13.19
CA ARG A 138 -1.38 -8.56 -12.37
C ARG A 138 -2.49 -8.33 -11.35
N GLU A 139 -3.73 -8.56 -11.75
CA GLU A 139 -4.87 -8.56 -10.82
C GLU A 139 -4.66 -9.56 -9.66
N ASP A 140 -4.32 -10.82 -9.97
CA ASP A 140 -4.05 -11.86 -8.98
C ASP A 140 -2.93 -11.43 -8.01
N ARG A 141 -1.84 -10.84 -8.53
CA ARG A 141 -0.70 -10.38 -7.71
C ARG A 141 -1.07 -9.19 -6.83
N CYS A 142 -1.86 -8.25 -7.35
CA CYS A 142 -2.39 -7.14 -6.58
C CYS A 142 -3.30 -7.63 -5.45
N VAL A 143 -4.21 -8.56 -5.74
CA VAL A 143 -5.10 -9.16 -4.74
C VAL A 143 -4.29 -9.86 -3.65
N GLN A 144 -3.30 -10.67 -4.03
CA GLN A 144 -2.42 -11.32 -3.08
C GLN A 144 -1.76 -10.29 -2.15
N ARG A 145 -1.14 -9.24 -2.70
CA ARG A 145 -0.47 -8.19 -1.92
C ARG A 145 -1.42 -7.47 -0.96
N MET A 146 -2.62 -7.12 -1.42
CA MET A 146 -3.66 -6.49 -0.60
C MET A 146 -4.04 -7.37 0.60
N LEU A 147 -4.20 -8.68 0.38
CA LEU A 147 -4.50 -9.63 1.45
C LEU A 147 -3.36 -9.77 2.47
N GLU A 148 -2.10 -9.82 2.02
CA GLU A 148 -0.93 -9.86 2.89
C GLU A 148 -0.91 -8.67 3.85
N GLU A 149 -1.06 -7.46 3.30
CA GLU A 149 -1.02 -6.23 4.07
C GLU A 149 -2.24 -6.05 4.96
N ARG A 150 -3.41 -6.54 4.53
CA ARG A 150 -4.61 -6.57 5.35
C ARG A 150 -4.46 -7.49 6.56
N LEU A 151 -3.85 -8.67 6.37
CA LEU A 151 -3.52 -9.57 7.47
C LEU A 151 -2.46 -8.97 8.40
N TYR A 152 -1.45 -8.31 7.85
CA TYR A 152 -0.41 -7.64 8.63
C TYR A 152 -0.99 -6.50 9.49
N PHE A 153 -1.96 -5.75 8.95
CA PHE A 153 -2.76 -4.79 9.70
C PHE A 153 -3.52 -5.45 10.85
N HIS A 154 -4.30 -6.49 10.58
CA HIS A 154 -5.08 -7.19 11.61
C HIS A 154 -4.20 -7.76 12.71
N ALA A 155 -3.06 -8.36 12.36
CA ALA A 155 -2.08 -8.84 13.32
C ALA A 155 -1.48 -7.71 14.16
N SER A 156 -1.20 -6.55 13.55
CA SER A 156 -0.68 -5.39 14.27
C SER A 156 -1.70 -4.81 15.25
N ARG A 157 -2.98 -4.75 14.86
CA ARG A 157 -4.07 -4.24 15.69
C ARG A 157 -4.21 -5.01 17.00
N VAL A 158 -4.06 -6.34 16.95
CA VAL A 158 -4.15 -7.22 18.13
C VAL A 158 -2.80 -7.49 18.81
N GLY A 159 -1.75 -6.77 18.42
CA GLY A 159 -0.43 -6.84 19.07
C GLY A 159 0.41 -8.09 18.74
N ARG A 160 0.07 -8.85 17.70
CA ARG A 160 0.89 -10.01 17.25
C ARG A 160 2.14 -9.61 16.48
N THR A 161 2.18 -8.41 15.94
CA THR A 161 3.35 -7.84 15.24
C THR A 161 3.38 -6.32 15.45
N ASP A 162 4.56 -5.73 15.41
CA ASP A 162 4.76 -4.28 15.39
C ASP A 162 5.39 -3.88 14.05
N GLY A 163 4.80 -2.90 13.37
CA GLY A 163 5.40 -2.39 12.13
C GLY A 163 4.43 -1.94 11.06
N PHE A 164 3.12 -2.18 11.19
CA PHE A 164 2.14 -1.66 10.23
C PHE A 164 2.30 -0.16 9.98
N TRP A 165 2.48 0.65 11.03
CA TRP A 165 2.69 2.09 10.86
C TRP A 165 4.02 2.45 10.18
N ARG A 166 5.07 1.65 10.37
CA ARG A 166 6.33 1.82 9.62
C ARG A 166 6.13 1.51 8.14
N LEU A 167 5.33 0.49 7.81
CA LEU A 167 4.93 0.18 6.44
C LEU A 167 4.11 1.32 5.83
N VAL A 168 3.15 1.88 6.57
CA VAL A 168 2.37 3.06 6.15
C VAL A 168 3.30 4.22 5.81
N GLU A 169 4.27 4.52 6.68
CA GLU A 169 5.24 5.61 6.47
C GLU A 169 6.17 5.35 5.28
N ALA A 170 6.67 4.13 5.13
CA ALA A 170 7.52 3.72 4.01
C ALA A 170 6.84 3.90 2.64
N ARG A 171 5.51 3.86 2.61
CA ARG A 171 4.73 3.88 1.37
C ARG A 171 4.10 5.22 1.02
N GLN A 172 4.33 6.27 1.80
CA GLN A 172 3.75 7.59 1.52
C GLN A 172 4.11 8.11 0.12
N ALA A 173 5.39 8.03 -0.25
CA ALA A 173 5.87 8.48 -1.57
C ALA A 173 5.29 7.64 -2.73
N ALA A 174 5.18 6.33 -2.53
CA ALA A 174 4.51 5.42 -3.46
C ALA A 174 3.04 5.80 -3.67
N GLY A 175 2.32 6.01 -2.57
CA GLY A 175 0.92 6.43 -2.56
C GLY A 175 0.66 7.69 -3.37
N ALA A 176 1.49 8.72 -3.17
CA ALA A 176 1.37 9.98 -3.91
C ALA A 176 1.55 9.78 -5.42
N ARG A 177 2.53 8.97 -5.83
CA ARG A 177 2.76 8.65 -7.25
C ARG A 177 1.61 7.86 -7.86
N VAL A 178 1.13 6.82 -7.18
CA VAL A 178 0.02 5.99 -7.69
C VAL A 178 -1.25 6.81 -7.81
N ARG A 179 -1.56 7.63 -6.79
CA ARG A 179 -2.70 8.55 -6.85
C ARG A 179 -2.63 9.46 -8.08
N ALA A 180 -1.49 10.10 -8.32
CA ALA A 180 -1.31 10.98 -9.49
C ALA A 180 -1.50 10.23 -10.82
N LYS A 181 -1.01 8.98 -10.92
CA LYS A 181 -1.24 8.12 -12.11
C LYS A 181 -2.72 7.79 -12.31
N LEU A 182 -3.45 7.47 -11.24
CA LEU A 182 -4.88 7.18 -11.30
C LEU A 182 -5.69 8.43 -11.68
N GLU A 183 -5.34 9.60 -11.13
CA GLU A 183 -5.97 10.88 -11.48
C GLU A 183 -5.72 11.21 -12.97
N GLN A 184 -4.50 11.00 -13.46
CA GLN A 184 -4.17 11.17 -14.87
C GLN A 184 -4.96 10.20 -15.78
N ALA A 185 -5.03 8.93 -15.41
CA ALA A 185 -5.80 7.93 -16.15
C ALA A 185 -7.29 8.30 -16.18
N ARG A 186 -7.84 8.72 -15.03
CA ARG A 186 -9.24 9.14 -14.93
C ARG A 186 -9.53 10.40 -15.74
N ALA A 187 -8.61 11.35 -15.80
CA ALA A 187 -8.76 12.53 -16.66
C ALA A 187 -8.70 12.17 -18.15
N ALA A 188 -7.89 11.16 -18.52
CA ALA A 188 -7.84 10.69 -19.90
C ALA A 188 -9.16 10.05 -20.35
N THR A 189 -9.89 9.36 -19.45
CA THR A 189 -11.17 8.74 -19.82
C THR A 189 -12.30 9.73 -20.15
N GLU A 190 -12.16 11.00 -19.76
CA GLU A 190 -13.13 12.07 -20.08
C GLU A 190 -12.96 12.63 -21.48
N LYS A 191 -11.78 12.43 -22.09
CA LYS A 191 -11.50 12.94 -23.43
C LYS A 191 -12.24 12.10 -24.47
N PRO A 192 -12.74 12.72 -25.55
CA PRO A 192 -13.28 11.97 -26.69
C PRO A 192 -12.21 11.01 -27.25
N ALA A 193 -12.64 9.81 -27.66
CA ALA A 193 -11.73 8.86 -28.29
C ALA A 193 -11.18 9.43 -29.59
N VAL A 194 -9.88 9.30 -29.81
CA VAL A 194 -9.28 9.52 -31.12
C VAL A 194 -9.62 8.31 -31.98
N VAL A 195 -10.54 8.50 -32.93
CA VAL A 195 -10.99 7.41 -33.81
C VAL A 195 -9.88 7.14 -34.83
N ASN A 196 -9.17 6.01 -34.66
CA ASN A 196 -8.36 5.46 -35.73
C ASN A 196 -9.27 4.82 -36.78
N THR A 197 -8.95 5.06 -38.05
CA THR A 197 -9.71 4.52 -39.19
C THR A 197 -9.35 3.06 -39.51
N ASP A 198 -8.34 2.51 -38.85
CA ASP A 198 -7.92 1.11 -38.96
C ASP A 198 -8.61 0.23 -37.90
N PRO A 199 -9.41 -0.78 -38.29
CA PRO A 199 -10.34 -1.47 -37.39
C PRO A 199 -9.73 -2.66 -36.63
N ILE A 200 -8.45 -2.59 -36.25
CA ILE A 200 -7.76 -3.74 -35.63
C ILE A 200 -8.06 -3.86 -34.13
N GLY A 201 -8.54 -2.80 -33.47
CA GLY A 201 -8.98 -2.81 -32.08
C GLY A 201 -10.50 -2.91 -31.91
N SER A 202 -10.98 -3.72 -30.95
CA SER A 202 -12.39 -3.70 -30.56
C SER A 202 -12.62 -2.69 -29.43
N VAL A 203 -13.44 -1.66 -29.69
CA VAL A 203 -13.95 -0.79 -28.62
C VAL A 203 -15.00 -1.55 -27.83
N ARG A 204 -14.66 -1.97 -26.61
CA ARG A 204 -15.57 -2.69 -25.71
C ARG A 204 -16.26 -1.68 -24.78
N SER A 205 -17.44 -1.21 -25.18
CA SER A 205 -18.18 -0.16 -24.43
C SER A 205 -18.49 -0.54 -22.98
N GLU A 206 -18.77 -1.82 -22.72
CA GLU A 206 -18.98 -2.35 -21.37
C GLU A 206 -17.69 -2.35 -20.54
N SER A 207 -16.57 -2.80 -21.12
CA SER A 207 -15.26 -2.79 -20.46
C SER A 207 -14.77 -1.37 -20.19
N TRP A 208 -15.06 -0.42 -21.07
CA TRP A 208 -14.77 1.00 -20.85
C TRP A 208 -15.56 1.57 -19.66
N ARG A 209 -16.87 1.30 -19.60
CA ARG A 209 -17.71 1.76 -18.47
C ARG A 209 -17.23 1.17 -17.15
N GLU A 210 -16.89 -0.11 -17.15
CA GLU A 210 -16.35 -0.80 -15.98
C GLU A 210 -15.01 -0.20 -15.53
N LEU A 211 -14.10 0.09 -16.46
CA LEU A 211 -12.84 0.77 -16.15
C LEU A 211 -13.07 2.14 -15.49
N VAL A 212 -13.96 2.97 -16.05
CA VAL A 212 -14.28 4.28 -15.50
C VAL A 212 -14.84 4.15 -14.08
N TYR A 213 -15.79 3.23 -13.87
CA TYR A 213 -16.34 2.94 -12.55
C TYR A 213 -15.25 2.52 -11.55
N ARG A 214 -14.37 1.59 -11.95
CA ARG A 214 -13.28 1.11 -11.09
C ARG A 214 -12.28 2.23 -10.77
N LEU A 215 -11.97 3.11 -11.71
CA LEU A 215 -11.12 4.30 -11.48
C LEU A 215 -11.74 5.25 -10.45
N ASP A 216 -13.05 5.53 -10.57
CA ASP A 216 -13.76 6.39 -9.61
C ASP A 216 -13.73 5.79 -8.20
N VAL A 217 -13.98 4.48 -8.08
CA VAL A 217 -13.90 3.76 -6.81
C VAL A 217 -12.47 3.76 -6.26
N ALA A 218 -11.46 3.47 -7.10
CA ALA A 218 -10.06 3.42 -6.70
C ALA A 218 -9.52 4.79 -6.21
N LEU A 219 -10.04 5.90 -6.76
CA LEU A 219 -9.68 7.26 -6.36
C LEU A 219 -10.44 7.73 -5.11
N ALA A 220 -11.74 7.47 -5.02
CA ALA A 220 -12.58 8.04 -3.96
C ALA A 220 -12.50 7.27 -2.63
N ARG A 221 -12.39 5.94 -2.67
CA ARG A 221 -12.48 5.09 -1.47
C ARG A 221 -11.32 5.24 -0.48
N PRO A 222 -10.05 5.45 -0.87
CA PRO A 222 -8.93 5.56 0.06
C PRO A 222 -9.12 6.55 1.21
N ALA A 223 -9.66 7.74 0.93
CA ALA A 223 -9.93 8.74 1.97
C ALA A 223 -11.02 8.29 2.96
N ILE A 224 -12.08 7.64 2.46
CA ILE A 224 -13.17 7.12 3.28
C ILE A 224 -12.68 5.95 4.15
N LEU A 225 -11.90 5.04 3.56
CA LEU A 225 -11.25 3.94 4.26
C LEU A 225 -10.33 4.45 5.36
N ALA A 226 -9.52 5.47 5.08
CA ALA A 226 -8.60 6.09 6.03
C ALA A 226 -9.34 6.71 7.21
N GLN A 227 -10.39 7.50 6.95
CA GLN A 227 -11.22 8.09 7.99
C GLN A 227 -11.83 7.03 8.91
N GLN A 228 -12.42 5.98 8.34
CA GLN A 228 -13.01 4.89 9.14
C GLN A 228 -11.94 4.15 9.95
N HIS A 229 -10.80 3.80 9.35
CA HIS A 229 -9.69 3.17 10.08
C HIS A 229 -9.19 4.01 11.25
N CYS A 230 -8.99 5.32 11.05
CA CYS A 230 -8.49 6.19 12.12
C CYS A 230 -9.48 6.33 13.26
N ARG A 231 -10.79 6.34 12.95
CA ARG A 231 -11.86 6.32 13.95
C ARG A 231 -11.82 5.05 14.79
N GLU A 232 -11.76 3.88 14.15
CA GLU A 232 -11.74 2.59 14.86
C GLU A 232 -10.45 2.36 15.65
N LEU A 233 -9.31 2.91 15.17
CA LEU A 233 -8.04 2.86 15.90
C LEU A 233 -7.92 3.93 16.99
N HIS A 234 -8.91 4.82 17.12
CA HIS A 234 -8.88 6.01 17.99
C HIS A 234 -7.57 6.80 17.85
N ARG A 235 -7.09 6.96 16.60
CA ARG A 235 -5.84 7.69 16.32
C ARG A 235 -6.13 9.09 15.80
N GLU A 236 -5.48 10.06 16.43
CA GLU A 236 -5.53 11.48 16.07
C GLU A 236 -4.34 11.90 15.18
N GLY A 237 -4.32 13.17 14.77
CA GLY A 237 -3.21 13.76 14.02
C GLY A 237 -3.27 13.46 12.52
N ASP A 238 -2.14 13.07 11.94
CA ASP A 238 -1.98 12.84 10.49
C ASP A 238 -2.42 11.44 10.01
N CYS A 239 -3.15 10.70 10.86
CA CYS A 239 -3.59 9.34 10.59
C CYS A 239 -4.33 9.21 9.25
N GLU A 240 -5.33 10.06 8.98
CA GLU A 240 -6.14 9.97 7.76
C GLU A 240 -5.32 10.25 6.50
N ALA A 241 -4.45 11.26 6.56
CA ALA A 241 -3.58 11.62 5.43
C ALA A 241 -2.61 10.47 5.12
N LYS A 242 -1.97 9.91 6.16
CA LYS A 242 -1.06 8.77 6.02
C LYS A 242 -1.75 7.54 5.47
N LEU A 243 -2.91 7.17 6.02
CA LEU A 243 -3.64 6.00 5.55
C LEU A 243 -4.20 6.18 4.14
N THR A 244 -4.62 7.40 3.76
CA THR A 244 -5.08 7.68 2.39
C THR A 244 -3.98 7.38 1.37
N LEU A 245 -2.78 7.92 1.59
CA LEU A 245 -1.64 7.66 0.71
C LEU A 245 -1.23 6.19 0.75
N TYR A 246 -1.23 5.58 1.94
CA TYR A 246 -0.96 4.15 2.07
C TYR A 246 -1.94 3.30 1.25
N PHE A 247 -3.26 3.54 1.32
CA PHE A 247 -4.23 2.79 0.51
C PHE A 247 -3.97 2.95 -0.98
N HIS A 248 -3.63 4.15 -1.47
CA HIS A 248 -3.22 4.31 -2.87
C HIS A 248 -1.97 3.52 -3.25
N SER A 249 -1.04 3.32 -2.31
CA SER A 249 0.22 2.62 -2.57
C SER A 249 0.09 1.10 -2.67
N ILE A 250 -0.96 0.50 -2.08
CA ILE A 250 -1.08 -0.95 -2.01
C ILE A 250 -1.19 -1.52 -3.43
N GLY A 251 -0.37 -2.55 -3.70
CA GLY A 251 -0.29 -3.21 -5.01
C GLY A 251 0.70 -2.60 -6.00
N GLU A 252 1.35 -1.46 -5.72
CA GLU A 252 2.37 -0.87 -6.63
C GLU A 252 3.54 -1.85 -6.89
N ASP A 253 3.89 -2.66 -5.89
CA ASP A 253 5.00 -3.62 -5.95
C ASP A 253 4.55 -5.07 -6.24
N ALA A 254 3.33 -5.26 -6.74
CA ALA A 254 2.80 -6.57 -7.12
C ALA A 254 3.66 -7.28 -8.18
N ASP A 255 4.37 -6.51 -9.00
CA ASP A 255 5.27 -7.05 -10.03
C ASP A 255 6.62 -7.56 -9.47
N GLY A 256 6.94 -7.25 -8.21
CA GLY A 256 8.19 -7.61 -7.54
C GLY A 256 8.17 -8.94 -6.79
N LEU A 257 7.15 -9.78 -6.95
CA LEU A 257 7.10 -11.08 -6.28
C LEU A 257 8.17 -12.01 -6.89
N ASP A 258 9.22 -12.28 -6.12
CA ASP A 258 10.46 -12.99 -6.53
C ASP A 258 10.24 -14.39 -7.13
N VAL A 259 9.06 -14.97 -6.97
CA VAL A 259 8.73 -16.33 -7.47
C VAL A 259 8.50 -16.35 -8.98
N CYS A 260 8.26 -15.19 -9.59
CA CYS A 260 7.87 -15.09 -11.00
C CYS A 260 8.73 -14.06 -11.74
N LYS A 261 10.04 -14.32 -11.80
CA LYS A 261 10.97 -13.62 -12.69
C LYS A 261 10.93 -14.29 -14.07
N PHE A 262 10.55 -13.51 -15.08
CA PHE A 262 10.61 -13.89 -16.48
C PHE A 262 12.01 -13.70 -17.04
#